data_AF-A0A1B6H274-F1
#
_entry.id   AF-A0A1B6H274-F1
#
_cell.length_a   1.000
_cell.length_b   1.000
_cell.length_c   1.000
_cell.angle_alpha   90.00
_cell.angle_beta   90.00
_cell.angle_gamma   90.00
#
_symmetry.space_group_name_H-M   'P 1'
#
loop_
_entity.id
_entity.type
_entity.pdbx_description
1 polymer ?
#
loop_
_entity_poly.entity_id
_entity_poly.type
_entity_poly.pdbx_seq_one_letter_code
_entity_poly.pdbx_strand_id
1 'polypeptide(L)'
;MSNDVELFIRQNTPWQKLPSNIKQSLGNSQKEYEKYIVNFSVKNQLRYRGNLVRQIRKDERRYYEEVLAYSRSSLLLYPYHLSDIMVEGLRVTPFQYYTSVLESIMDQERSYDSLPNFTAADCLRLLGIGRNEYIDLMNQCRSGRKLFRRKSVKDLLPSKPVDINIEPWWTVAAGCIVEEDIKLVSEQEKELIDRIIDHGKQRAGGLDKQLIHSLYKKGLIYLEVPIEDSNYIVVPPLEGFVMNRVLGDYFETLLYKIFVSIDEHTSVGELASVLQIDAQSVKNAVSLYCRLGFARKKCTDAEDCHPSWKPSRNKLLRSMSPEGADPCLLDLSDALAEIGAEEEKPAA
;
A
#
# COMPACT_ATOMS: atom_id res chain seq x y z
N MET A 1 19.76 -11.24 19.73
CA MET A 1 19.98 -9.97 20.46
C MET A 1 18.95 -8.91 20.08
N SER A 2 18.76 -8.53 18.80
CA SER A 2 17.70 -7.57 18.41
C SER A 2 16.28 -8.12 18.64
N ASN A 3 16.03 -9.38 18.24
CA ASN A 3 14.69 -9.97 18.28
C ASN A 3 14.05 -9.97 19.68
N ASP A 4 14.82 -10.24 20.74
CA ASP A 4 14.26 -10.29 22.10
C ASP A 4 13.77 -8.91 22.55
N VAL A 5 14.53 -7.84 22.27
CA VAL A 5 14.14 -6.46 22.58
C VAL A 5 12.88 -6.08 21.80
N GLU A 6 12.82 -6.45 20.51
CA GLU A 6 11.68 -6.18 19.64
C GLU A 6 10.39 -6.85 20.12
N LEU A 7 10.46 -8.07 20.65
CA LEU A 7 9.32 -8.76 21.26
C LEU A 7 8.71 -7.93 22.40
N PHE A 8 9.53 -7.38 23.29
CA PHE A 8 9.04 -6.54 24.39
C PHE A 8 8.48 -5.21 23.91
N ILE A 9 9.03 -4.64 22.82
CA ILE A 9 8.46 -3.44 22.19
C ILE A 9 7.08 -3.73 21.61
N ARG A 10 6.91 -4.86 20.87
CA ARG A 10 5.61 -5.29 20.33
C ARG A 10 4.56 -5.51 21.43
N GLN A 11 4.98 -6.01 22.59
CA GLN A 11 4.14 -6.21 23.77
C GLN A 11 3.88 -4.93 24.57
N ASN A 12 4.37 -3.78 24.11
CA ASN A 12 4.28 -2.50 24.83
C ASN A 12 4.82 -2.55 26.27
N THR A 13 5.91 -3.29 26.48
CA THR A 13 6.53 -3.43 27.80
C THR A 13 7.39 -2.20 28.13
N PRO A 14 7.05 -1.40 29.16
CA PRO A 14 7.85 -0.24 29.54
C PRO A 14 9.17 -0.68 30.19
N TRP A 15 10.18 0.22 30.17
CA TRP A 15 11.53 -0.03 30.71
C TRP A 15 11.51 -0.67 32.11
N GLN A 16 10.66 -0.18 33.01
CA GLN A 16 10.60 -0.64 34.40
C GLN A 16 10.27 -2.13 34.49
N LYS A 17 9.42 -2.63 33.58
CA LYS A 17 8.96 -4.03 33.52
C LYS A 17 9.86 -4.96 32.70
N LEU A 18 10.91 -4.43 32.06
CA LEU A 18 11.83 -5.28 31.30
C LEU A 18 12.61 -6.24 32.22
N PRO A 19 12.81 -7.49 31.79
CA PRO A 19 13.71 -8.43 32.46
C PRO A 19 15.15 -7.92 32.56
N SER A 20 15.86 -8.33 33.63
CA SER A 20 17.23 -7.87 33.92
C SER A 20 18.23 -8.21 32.80
N ASN A 21 18.10 -9.37 32.16
CA ASN A 21 18.93 -9.77 31.02
C ASN A 21 18.75 -8.85 29.81
N ILE A 22 17.53 -8.35 29.57
CA ILE A 22 17.24 -7.40 28.49
C ILE A 22 17.74 -6.00 28.83
N LYS A 23 17.60 -5.57 30.10
CA LYS A 23 18.20 -4.32 30.55
C LYS A 23 19.72 -4.34 30.39
N GLN A 24 20.37 -5.45 30.76
CA GLN A 24 21.82 -5.63 30.61
C GLN A 24 22.27 -5.59 29.15
N SER A 25 21.53 -6.21 28.21
CA SER A 25 21.88 -6.16 26.79
C SER A 25 21.78 -4.75 26.20
N LEU A 26 20.95 -3.88 26.80
CA LEU A 26 20.83 -2.46 26.47
C LEU A 26 21.78 -1.58 27.31
N GLY A 27 22.82 -2.16 27.93
CA GLY A 27 23.79 -1.43 28.75
C GLY A 27 23.18 -0.83 30.02
N ASN A 28 22.07 -1.38 30.51
CA ASN A 28 21.24 -0.86 31.60
C ASN A 28 20.79 0.60 31.39
N SER A 29 20.65 1.02 30.13
CA SER A 29 20.30 2.39 29.76
C SER A 29 18.86 2.47 29.26
N GLN A 30 17.98 3.13 30.03
CA GLN A 30 16.62 3.45 29.58
C GLN A 30 16.64 4.27 28.28
N LYS A 31 17.56 5.22 28.16
CA LYS A 31 17.70 6.04 26.95
C LYS A 31 18.01 5.20 25.72
N GLU A 32 18.78 4.12 25.88
CA GLU A 32 19.07 3.22 24.76
C GLU A 32 17.80 2.45 24.36
N TYR A 33 17.03 1.97 25.31
CA TYR A 33 15.73 1.35 25.02
C TYR A 33 14.77 2.30 24.29
N GLU A 34 14.72 3.57 24.70
CA GLU A 34 13.89 4.59 24.05
C GLU A 34 14.31 4.80 22.58
N LYS A 35 15.61 4.79 22.26
CA LYS A 35 16.09 4.82 20.87
C LYS A 35 15.64 3.59 20.09
N TYR A 36 15.75 2.41 20.69
CA TYR A 36 15.28 1.15 20.08
C TYR A 36 13.78 1.18 19.79
N ILE A 37 12.96 1.67 20.73
CA ILE A 37 11.52 1.83 20.54
C ILE A 37 11.22 2.72 19.33
N VAL A 38 11.87 3.88 19.24
CA VAL A 38 11.64 4.80 18.11
C VAL A 38 12.05 4.15 16.79
N ASN A 39 13.27 3.62 16.71
CA ASN A 39 13.78 2.99 15.50
C ASN A 39 12.89 1.83 15.06
N PHE A 40 12.47 0.98 16.00
CA PHE A 40 11.57 -0.12 15.73
C PHE A 40 10.21 0.38 15.24
N SER A 41 9.64 1.41 15.88
CA SER A 41 8.32 1.95 15.53
C SER A 41 8.31 2.58 14.14
N VAL A 42 9.36 3.33 13.80
CA VAL A 42 9.54 3.94 12.47
C VAL A 42 9.70 2.86 11.40
N LYS A 43 10.59 1.88 11.64
CA LYS A 43 10.86 0.78 10.70
C LYS A 43 9.65 -0.11 10.42
N ASN A 44 8.83 -0.34 11.43
CA ASN A 44 7.65 -1.19 11.35
C ASN A 44 6.36 -0.38 11.12
N GLN A 45 6.47 0.92 10.81
CA GLN A 45 5.33 1.81 10.52
C GLN A 45 4.22 1.72 11.58
N LEU A 46 4.58 1.71 12.87
CA LEU A 46 3.63 1.54 13.96
C LEU A 46 2.76 2.78 14.14
N ARG A 47 1.49 2.57 14.54
CA ARG A 47 0.62 3.65 15.02
C ARG A 47 1.23 4.31 16.25
N TYR A 48 1.18 5.63 16.31
CA TYR A 48 1.63 6.41 17.46
C TYR A 48 0.79 6.08 18.70
N ARG A 49 -0.55 6.15 18.55
CA ARG A 49 -1.50 5.77 19.61
C ARG A 49 -1.48 4.25 19.80
N GLY A 50 -1.49 3.84 21.07
CA GLY A 50 -1.44 2.44 21.47
C GLY A 50 -0.03 1.85 21.56
N ASN A 51 1.01 2.57 21.11
CA ASN A 51 2.40 2.09 21.16
C ASN A 51 3.30 2.93 22.08
N LEU A 52 4.40 2.34 22.55
CA LEU A 52 5.38 2.98 23.43
C LEU A 52 5.98 4.28 22.86
N VAL A 53 6.05 4.42 21.53
CA VAL A 53 6.63 5.60 20.88
C VAL A 53 5.96 6.91 21.29
N ARG A 54 4.67 6.89 21.63
CA ARG A 54 3.92 8.05 22.15
C ARG A 54 4.48 8.61 23.45
N GLN A 55 5.12 7.77 24.26
CA GLN A 55 5.71 8.22 25.52
C GLN A 55 7.02 8.98 25.27
N ILE A 56 7.70 8.68 24.16
CA ILE A 56 9.06 9.12 23.83
C ILE A 56 9.04 10.30 22.86
N ARG A 57 8.32 10.18 21.75
CA ARG A 57 8.05 11.26 20.80
C ARG A 57 6.79 11.96 21.27
N LYS A 58 6.84 13.28 21.50
CA LYS A 58 5.68 14.08 21.95
C LYS A 58 4.87 14.65 20.79
N ASP A 59 5.54 14.87 19.66
CA ASP A 59 4.95 15.39 18.44
C ASP A 59 4.53 14.22 17.54
N GLU A 60 3.22 13.95 17.52
CA GLU A 60 2.61 12.87 16.72
C GLU A 60 2.81 13.13 15.21
N ARG A 61 2.65 14.38 14.77
CA ARG A 61 2.79 14.75 13.36
C ARG A 61 4.22 14.49 12.88
N ARG A 62 5.21 14.99 13.62
CA ARG A 62 6.63 14.82 13.29
C ARG A 62 7.05 13.35 13.30
N TYR A 63 6.48 12.53 14.17
CA TYR A 63 6.72 11.09 14.17
C TYR A 63 6.26 10.46 12.84
N TYR A 64 5.07 10.78 12.35
CA TYR A 64 4.59 10.23 11.08
C TYR A 64 5.32 10.80 9.85
N GLU A 65 5.80 12.05 9.92
CA GLU A 65 6.73 12.59 8.92
C GLU A 65 8.05 11.79 8.90
N GLU A 66 8.58 11.40 10.07
CA GLU A 66 9.76 10.52 10.20
C GLU A 66 9.48 9.12 9.62
N VAL A 67 8.30 8.54 9.87
CA VAL A 67 7.85 7.26 9.28
C VAL A 67 7.82 7.35 7.75
N LEU A 68 7.23 8.40 7.17
CA LEU A 68 7.18 8.57 5.71
C LEU A 68 8.56 8.82 5.11
N ALA A 69 9.42 9.60 5.77
CA ALA A 69 10.77 9.86 5.30
C ALA A 69 11.59 8.56 5.27
N TYR A 70 11.54 7.78 6.35
CA TYR A 70 12.21 6.49 6.42
C TYR A 70 11.67 5.53 5.35
N SER A 71 10.35 5.38 5.27
CA SER A 71 9.70 4.46 4.33
C SER A 71 10.12 4.73 2.88
N ARG A 72 10.15 6.01 2.46
CA ARG A 72 10.63 6.39 1.12
C ARG A 72 12.10 6.04 0.91
N SER A 73 12.97 6.40 1.86
CA SER A 73 14.42 6.16 1.73
C SER A 73 14.77 4.67 1.70
N SER A 74 13.95 3.85 2.36
CA SER A 74 14.08 2.40 2.42
C SER A 74 13.21 1.66 1.40
N LEU A 75 12.55 2.38 0.48
CA LEU A 75 11.68 1.82 -0.57
C LEU A 75 10.54 0.92 -0.05
N LEU A 76 10.09 1.17 1.18
CA LEU A 76 9.00 0.41 1.79
C LEU A 76 7.68 0.71 1.08
N LEU A 77 6.76 -0.24 1.21
CA LEU A 77 5.38 -0.05 0.80
C LEU A 77 4.75 1.15 1.52
N TYR A 78 3.87 1.87 0.84
CA TYR A 78 3.04 2.88 1.46
C TYR A 78 2.22 2.26 2.62
N PRO A 79 2.20 2.90 3.81
CA PRO A 79 1.53 2.34 4.99
C PRO A 79 0.01 2.53 4.90
N TYR A 80 -0.67 1.70 4.10
CA TYR A 80 -2.12 1.79 3.91
C TYR A 80 -2.93 1.68 5.20
N HIS A 81 -2.44 0.93 6.19
CA HIS A 81 -3.04 0.83 7.52
C HIS A 81 -2.95 2.12 8.32
N LEU A 82 -2.24 3.14 7.83
CA LEU A 82 -2.14 4.49 8.38
C LEU A 82 -2.75 5.55 7.44
N SER A 83 -3.57 5.17 6.45
CA SER A 83 -4.11 6.13 5.46
C SER A 83 -4.90 7.28 6.11
N ASP A 84 -5.59 7.01 7.23
CA ASP A 84 -6.27 8.00 8.07
C ASP A 84 -5.31 9.07 8.62
N ILE A 85 -4.03 8.76 8.79
CA ILE A 85 -3.03 9.71 9.24
C ILE A 85 -2.29 10.34 8.07
N MET A 86 -1.92 9.51 7.08
CA MET A 86 -1.11 9.95 5.95
C MET A 86 -1.88 10.87 5.01
N VAL A 87 -3.12 10.53 4.68
CA VAL A 87 -3.94 11.31 3.75
C VAL A 87 -4.66 12.45 4.47
N GLU A 88 -5.29 12.18 5.62
CA GLU A 88 -6.03 13.22 6.36
C GLU A 88 -5.09 14.16 7.13
N GLY A 89 -4.09 13.62 7.84
CA GLY A 89 -3.20 14.39 8.70
C GLY A 89 -2.02 15.04 7.96
N LEU A 90 -1.38 14.30 7.06
CA LEU A 90 -0.19 14.77 6.34
C LEU A 90 -0.46 15.20 4.89
N ARG A 91 -1.66 14.94 4.36
CA ARG A 91 -2.03 15.22 2.96
C ARG A 91 -1.09 14.56 1.95
N VAL A 92 -0.63 13.35 2.26
CA VAL A 92 0.22 12.51 1.40
C VAL A 92 -0.57 11.29 0.94
N THR A 93 -1.01 11.33 -0.32
CA THR A 93 -1.67 10.20 -0.99
C THR A 93 -0.66 9.10 -1.36
N PRO A 94 -1.11 7.85 -1.56
CA PRO A 94 -0.25 6.78 -2.08
C PRO A 94 0.40 7.17 -3.41
N PHE A 95 -0.34 7.81 -4.31
CA PHE A 95 0.18 8.29 -5.59
C PHE A 95 1.37 9.23 -5.40
N GLN A 96 1.21 10.29 -4.59
CA GLN A 96 2.29 11.23 -4.31
C GLN A 96 3.51 10.57 -3.64
N TYR A 97 3.26 9.60 -2.76
CA TYR A 97 4.32 8.83 -2.13
C TYR A 97 5.15 8.07 -3.17
N TYR A 98 4.51 7.28 -4.05
CA TYR A 98 5.23 6.49 -5.04
C TYR A 98 5.86 7.36 -6.15
N THR A 99 5.24 8.47 -6.53
CA THR A 99 5.90 9.46 -7.41
C THR A 99 7.20 9.95 -6.79
N SER A 100 7.21 10.28 -5.49
CA SER A 100 8.42 10.70 -4.78
C SER A 100 9.46 9.57 -4.65
N VAL A 101 9.03 8.32 -4.49
CA VAL A 101 9.92 7.15 -4.48
C VAL A 101 10.60 6.97 -5.84
N LEU A 102 9.83 6.96 -6.93
CA LEU A 102 10.37 6.84 -8.29
C LEU A 102 11.31 8.00 -8.63
N GLU A 103 10.91 9.24 -8.32
CA GLU A 103 11.76 10.42 -8.50
C GLU A 103 13.12 10.24 -7.81
N SER A 104 13.11 9.79 -6.55
CA SER A 104 14.34 9.57 -5.78
C SER A 104 15.24 8.47 -6.36
N ILE A 105 14.69 7.35 -6.83
CA ILE A 105 15.52 6.27 -7.40
C ILE A 105 16.07 6.64 -8.78
N MET A 106 15.31 7.38 -9.58
CA MET A 106 15.73 7.88 -10.89
C MET A 106 16.85 8.92 -10.76
N ASP A 107 16.72 9.87 -9.82
CA ASP A 107 17.75 10.87 -9.54
C ASP A 107 19.06 10.24 -9.05
N GLN A 108 18.97 9.11 -8.33
CA GLN A 108 20.11 8.33 -7.87
C GLN A 108 20.63 7.33 -8.92
N GLU A 109 20.01 7.28 -10.11
CA GLU A 109 20.29 6.32 -11.17
C GLU A 109 20.26 4.85 -10.72
N ARG A 110 19.39 4.52 -9.74
CA ARG A 110 19.22 3.14 -9.25
C ARG A 110 18.35 2.33 -10.20
N SER A 111 18.57 1.01 -10.22
CA SER A 111 17.69 0.08 -10.96
C SER A 111 16.29 0.05 -10.35
N TYR A 112 15.28 -0.12 -11.22
CA TYR A 112 13.91 -0.42 -10.79
C TYR A 112 13.84 -1.69 -9.93
N ASP A 113 14.71 -2.66 -10.21
CA ASP A 113 14.82 -3.94 -9.50
C ASP A 113 15.26 -3.78 -8.03
N SER A 114 15.57 -2.55 -7.60
CA SER A 114 15.80 -2.25 -6.18
C SER A 114 14.53 -2.04 -5.36
N LEU A 115 13.36 -1.95 -6.00
CA LEU A 115 12.07 -1.90 -5.33
C LEU A 115 11.68 -3.29 -4.82
N PRO A 116 11.19 -3.41 -3.58
CA PRO A 116 10.49 -4.61 -3.10
C PRO A 116 9.32 -4.98 -4.03
N ASN A 117 8.94 -6.25 -4.10
CA ASN A 117 7.98 -6.73 -5.09
C ASN A 117 6.59 -6.11 -4.90
N PHE A 118 6.12 -6.05 -3.65
CA PHE A 118 4.81 -5.42 -3.37
C PHE A 118 4.86 -3.90 -3.59
N THR A 119 6.02 -3.26 -3.36
CA THR A 119 6.23 -1.85 -3.69
C THR A 119 6.18 -1.63 -5.20
N ALA A 120 6.84 -2.48 -5.99
CA ALA A 120 6.84 -2.42 -7.45
C ALA A 120 5.44 -2.68 -8.03
N ALA A 121 4.71 -3.67 -7.51
CA ALA A 121 3.33 -3.95 -7.91
C ALA A 121 2.41 -2.75 -7.67
N ASP A 122 2.59 -2.05 -6.55
CA ASP A 122 1.78 -0.87 -6.23
C ASP A 122 2.19 0.37 -7.03
N CYS A 123 3.49 0.54 -7.33
CA CYS A 123 3.98 1.54 -8.28
C CYS A 123 3.31 1.35 -9.65
N LEU A 124 3.28 0.13 -10.17
CA LEU A 124 2.62 -0.19 -11.44
C LEU A 124 1.12 0.14 -11.35
N ARG A 125 0.44 -0.33 -10.29
CA ARG A 125 -1.00 -0.11 -10.10
C ARG A 125 -1.39 1.37 -10.04
N LEU A 126 -0.57 2.23 -9.45
CA LEU A 126 -0.90 3.64 -9.22
C LEU A 126 -0.34 4.59 -10.28
N LEU A 127 0.87 4.32 -10.78
CA LEU A 127 1.58 5.17 -11.72
C LEU A 127 1.52 4.65 -13.16
N GLY A 128 1.22 3.37 -13.35
CA GLY A 128 1.34 2.72 -14.66
C GLY A 128 2.81 2.60 -15.11
N ILE A 129 3.75 2.55 -14.17
CA ILE A 129 5.18 2.44 -14.46
C ILE A 129 5.65 1.10 -13.91
N GLY A 130 5.87 0.15 -14.82
CA GLY A 130 6.61 -1.07 -14.55
C GLY A 130 8.09 -0.91 -14.86
N ARG A 131 8.79 -2.04 -14.95
CA ARG A 131 10.24 -2.08 -15.19
C ARG A 131 10.61 -1.48 -16.55
N ASN A 132 9.90 -1.87 -17.61
CA ASN A 132 10.19 -1.43 -18.97
C ASN A 132 9.91 0.06 -19.15
N GLU A 133 8.77 0.54 -18.63
CA GLU A 133 8.43 1.97 -18.64
C GLU A 133 9.48 2.78 -17.86
N TYR A 134 9.96 2.27 -16.72
CA TYR A 134 11.03 2.92 -15.98
C TYR A 134 12.33 3.02 -16.78
N ILE A 135 12.75 1.94 -17.44
CA ILE A 135 13.95 1.92 -18.29
C ILE A 135 13.83 2.96 -19.41
N ASP A 136 12.66 3.04 -20.06
CA ASP A 136 12.40 4.01 -21.10
C ASP A 136 12.45 5.45 -20.58
N LEU A 137 11.86 5.72 -19.41
CA LEU A 137 11.95 7.03 -18.75
C LEU A 137 13.40 7.40 -18.40
N MET A 138 14.19 6.44 -17.90
CA MET A 138 15.61 6.65 -17.62
C MET A 138 16.42 6.95 -18.89
N ASN A 139 16.12 6.28 -20.01
CA ASN A 139 16.74 6.56 -21.30
C ASN A 139 16.36 7.96 -21.82
N GLN A 140 15.12 8.40 -21.63
CA GLN A 140 14.66 9.76 -21.94
C GLN A 140 15.39 10.81 -21.09
N CYS A 141 15.54 10.57 -19.78
CA CYS A 141 16.32 11.43 -18.87
C CYS A 141 17.78 11.61 -19.33
N ARG A 142 18.40 10.55 -19.85
CA ARG A 142 19.79 10.53 -20.33
C ARG A 142 19.94 11.18 -21.70
N SER A 143 19.00 10.95 -22.62
CA SER A 143 19.05 11.43 -24.01
C SER A 143 18.69 12.92 -24.17
N GLY A 144 17.92 13.51 -23.25
CA GLY A 144 17.58 14.95 -23.23
C GLY A 144 18.74 15.93 -23.00
N ARG A 145 20.01 15.48 -23.08
CA ARG A 145 21.21 16.29 -22.80
C ARG A 145 21.69 17.18 -23.95
N LYS A 146 21.14 17.08 -25.18
CA LYS A 146 21.79 17.68 -26.36
C LYS A 146 21.23 19.00 -26.88
N LEU A 147 19.95 19.33 -26.75
CA LEU A 147 19.43 20.63 -27.23
C LEU A 147 18.29 21.13 -26.31
N PHE A 148 18.64 22.04 -25.40
CA PHE A 148 17.73 22.88 -24.60
C PHE A 148 16.87 22.20 -23.53
N ARG A 149 17.31 22.39 -22.27
CA ARG A 149 16.67 22.07 -20.97
C ARG A 149 16.48 20.58 -20.66
N ARG A 150 17.24 20.10 -19.67
CA ARG A 150 16.99 18.81 -19.00
C ARG A 150 15.57 18.85 -18.45
N LYS A 151 14.65 18.04 -18.99
CA LYS A 151 13.36 17.79 -18.32
C LYS A 151 13.67 17.22 -16.94
N SER A 152 13.07 17.80 -15.90
CA SER A 152 13.23 17.23 -14.56
C SER A 152 12.58 15.85 -14.55
N VAL A 153 13.06 14.93 -13.71
CA VAL A 153 12.45 13.59 -13.57
C VAL A 153 10.95 13.73 -13.30
N LYS A 154 10.58 14.71 -12.47
CA LYS A 154 9.21 15.07 -12.16
C LYS A 154 8.35 15.41 -13.38
N ASP A 155 8.93 15.98 -14.45
CA ASP A 155 8.20 16.31 -15.68
C ASP A 155 7.88 15.08 -16.53
N LEU A 156 8.58 13.97 -16.30
CA LEU A 156 8.39 12.71 -17.03
C LEU A 156 7.44 11.76 -16.30
N LEU A 157 7.30 11.93 -14.98
CA LEU A 157 6.39 11.13 -14.18
C LEU A 157 4.93 11.59 -14.36
N PRO A 158 3.95 10.67 -14.23
CA PRO A 158 2.53 11.01 -14.26
C PRO A 158 2.17 12.12 -13.27
N SER A 159 1.25 12.99 -13.65
CA SER A 159 0.73 14.06 -12.78
C SER A 159 -0.52 13.65 -12.00
N LYS A 160 -1.15 12.52 -12.37
CA LYS A 160 -2.34 11.94 -11.75
C LYS A 160 -2.23 10.41 -11.75
N PRO A 161 -2.89 9.72 -10.80
CA PRO A 161 -2.91 8.27 -10.80
C PRO A 161 -3.64 7.72 -12.02
N VAL A 162 -3.26 6.53 -12.44
CA VAL A 162 -3.99 5.75 -13.44
C VAL A 162 -5.35 5.32 -12.89
N ASP A 163 -6.24 4.85 -13.76
CA ASP A 163 -7.51 4.27 -13.31
C ASP A 163 -7.25 2.96 -12.57
N ILE A 164 -7.50 2.96 -11.27
CA ILE A 164 -7.36 1.79 -10.41
C ILE A 164 -8.66 0.98 -10.37
N ASN A 165 -8.57 -0.32 -10.09
CA ASN A 165 -9.75 -1.05 -9.67
C ASN A 165 -10.22 -0.57 -8.28
N ILE A 166 -11.53 -0.42 -8.12
CA ILE A 166 -12.21 -0.12 -6.87
C ILE A 166 -13.36 -1.11 -6.77
N GLU A 167 -13.48 -1.82 -5.65
CA GLU A 167 -14.57 -2.77 -5.45
C GLU A 167 -15.75 -2.15 -4.70
N PRO A 168 -17.00 -2.57 -4.97
CA PRO A 168 -18.19 -2.02 -4.31
C PRO A 168 -18.23 -2.20 -2.79
N TRP A 169 -17.47 -3.14 -2.24
CA TRP A 169 -17.42 -3.38 -0.79
C TRP A 169 -16.33 -2.55 -0.09
N TRP A 170 -15.51 -1.81 -0.83
CA TRP A 170 -14.53 -0.90 -0.24
C TRP A 170 -15.22 0.29 0.43
N THR A 171 -14.46 0.97 1.26
CA THR A 171 -14.91 2.14 2.00
C THR A 171 -14.21 3.38 1.47
N VAL A 172 -14.98 4.43 1.22
CA VAL A 172 -14.52 5.75 0.78
C VAL A 172 -14.47 6.68 1.98
N ALA A 173 -13.34 7.36 2.17
CA ALA A 173 -13.12 8.33 3.23
C ALA A 173 -12.59 9.65 2.65
N ALA A 174 -12.93 10.77 3.29
CA ALA A 174 -12.43 12.08 2.90
C ALA A 174 -10.95 12.22 3.29
N GLY A 175 -10.14 12.79 2.39
CA GLY A 175 -8.77 13.20 2.71
C GLY A 175 -8.72 14.57 3.39
N CYS A 176 -7.54 15.19 3.38
CA CYS A 176 -7.39 16.59 3.79
C CYS A 176 -7.85 17.53 2.66
N ILE A 177 -9.12 17.95 2.72
CA ILE A 177 -9.74 18.84 1.72
C ILE A 177 -9.70 20.29 2.23
N VAL A 178 -9.13 21.19 1.45
CA VAL A 178 -9.08 22.64 1.74
C VAL A 178 -9.98 23.44 0.80
N GLU A 179 -10.17 24.72 1.08
CA GLU A 179 -11.07 25.59 0.29
C GLU A 179 -10.68 25.67 -1.18
N GLU A 180 -9.38 25.64 -1.48
CA GLU A 180 -8.84 25.63 -2.85
C GLU A 180 -9.24 24.37 -3.62
N ASP A 181 -9.37 23.23 -2.93
CA ASP A 181 -9.77 21.96 -3.55
C ASP A 181 -11.23 22.01 -3.99
N ILE A 182 -12.08 22.63 -3.16
CA ILE A 182 -13.53 22.78 -3.45
C ILE A 182 -13.77 23.64 -4.70
N LYS A 183 -12.86 24.57 -5.02
CA LYS A 183 -12.95 25.39 -6.24
C LYS A 183 -12.71 24.58 -7.52
N LEU A 184 -12.17 23.36 -7.40
CA LEU A 184 -11.78 22.49 -8.52
C LEU A 184 -12.70 21.26 -8.68
N VAL A 185 -13.77 21.17 -7.89
CA VAL A 185 -14.76 20.10 -7.98
C VAL A 185 -16.07 20.59 -8.58
N SER A 186 -16.76 19.68 -9.25
CA SER A 186 -18.14 19.86 -9.71
C SER A 186 -19.13 19.84 -8.53
N GLU A 187 -20.35 20.34 -8.74
CA GLU A 187 -21.40 20.29 -7.71
C GLU A 187 -21.70 18.86 -7.24
N GLN A 188 -21.74 17.88 -8.15
CA GLN A 188 -21.96 16.47 -7.80
C GLN A 188 -20.83 15.88 -6.94
N GLU A 189 -19.58 16.24 -7.26
CA GLU A 189 -18.42 15.85 -6.45
C GLU A 189 -18.45 16.51 -5.08
N LYS A 190 -18.86 17.78 -5.00
CA LYS A 190 -19.01 18.51 -3.75
C LYS A 190 -20.10 17.89 -2.87
N GLU A 191 -21.27 17.58 -3.42
CA GLU A 191 -22.33 16.88 -2.69
C GLU A 191 -21.86 15.54 -2.13
N LEU A 192 -21.04 14.81 -2.89
CA LEU A 192 -20.45 13.55 -2.42
C LEU A 192 -19.42 13.79 -1.29
N ILE A 193 -18.58 14.82 -1.40
CA ILE A 193 -17.66 15.22 -0.34
C ILE A 193 -18.43 15.58 0.94
N ASP A 194 -19.45 16.43 0.83
CA ASP A 194 -20.28 16.87 1.95
C ASP A 194 -20.93 15.66 2.63
N ARG A 195 -21.48 14.71 1.85
CA ARG A 195 -22.01 13.45 2.39
C ARG A 195 -20.97 12.66 3.20
N ILE A 196 -19.73 12.55 2.73
CA ILE A 196 -18.68 11.81 3.44
C ILE A 196 -18.25 12.55 4.72
N ILE A 197 -18.24 13.89 4.71
CA ILE A 197 -17.91 14.70 5.89
C ILE A 197 -19.02 14.59 6.94
N ASP A 198 -20.28 14.72 6.54
CA ASP A 198 -21.43 14.76 7.45
C ASP A 198 -21.78 13.39 8.03
N HIS A 199 -21.64 12.33 7.23
CA HIS A 199 -22.04 10.97 7.61
C HIS A 199 -20.86 10.02 7.84
N GLY A 200 -19.63 10.52 7.74
CA GLY A 200 -18.43 9.72 7.83
C GLY A 200 -18.21 8.83 6.60
N LYS A 201 -17.38 7.80 6.77
CA LYS A 201 -16.96 6.90 5.69
C LYS A 201 -18.15 6.19 5.03
N GLN A 202 -18.12 6.09 3.70
CA GLN A 202 -19.23 5.55 2.91
C GLN A 202 -18.81 4.28 2.16
N ARG A 203 -19.72 3.31 1.99
CA ARG A 203 -19.46 2.14 1.14
C ARG A 203 -19.41 2.56 -0.34
N ALA A 204 -18.34 2.19 -1.05
CA ALA A 204 -18.13 2.57 -2.45
C ALA A 204 -19.28 2.14 -3.37
N GLY A 205 -19.80 0.94 -3.17
CA GLY A 205 -20.94 0.40 -3.93
C GLY A 205 -22.23 1.21 -3.79
N GLY A 206 -22.40 1.97 -2.70
CA GLY A 206 -23.56 2.85 -2.50
C GLY A 206 -23.45 4.21 -3.20
N LEU A 207 -22.33 4.50 -3.84
CA LEU A 207 -22.01 5.79 -4.44
C LEU A 207 -21.82 5.67 -5.96
N ASP A 208 -21.86 6.80 -6.67
CA ASP A 208 -21.54 6.82 -8.09
C ASP A 208 -20.07 6.47 -8.34
N LYS A 209 -19.83 5.46 -9.18
CA LYS A 209 -18.49 4.96 -9.50
C LYS A 209 -17.61 6.04 -10.12
N GLN A 210 -18.13 6.83 -11.05
CA GLN A 210 -17.36 7.85 -11.76
C GLN A 210 -16.97 9.00 -10.82
N LEU A 211 -17.86 9.39 -9.92
CA LEU A 211 -17.56 10.41 -8.91
C LEU A 211 -16.45 9.96 -7.98
N ILE A 212 -16.48 8.70 -7.50
CA ILE A 212 -15.40 8.14 -6.69
C ILE A 212 -14.07 8.18 -7.45
N HIS A 213 -14.02 7.68 -8.68
CA HIS A 213 -12.79 7.69 -9.47
C HIS A 213 -12.25 9.12 -9.71
N SER A 214 -13.14 10.08 -9.99
CA SER A 214 -12.77 11.48 -10.20
C SER A 214 -12.17 12.11 -8.93
N LEU A 215 -12.85 11.97 -7.80
CA LEU A 215 -12.37 12.47 -6.51
C LEU A 215 -11.06 11.81 -6.08
N TYR A 216 -10.92 10.50 -6.30
CA TYR A 216 -9.69 9.77 -6.01
C TYR A 216 -8.50 10.29 -6.84
N LYS A 217 -8.72 10.51 -8.16
CA LYS A 217 -7.71 11.10 -9.05
C LYS A 217 -7.30 12.52 -8.67
N LYS A 218 -8.21 13.27 -8.02
CA LYS A 218 -7.93 14.60 -7.46
C LYS A 218 -7.24 14.55 -6.09
N GLY A 219 -7.10 13.36 -5.49
CA GLY A 219 -6.50 13.17 -4.16
C GLY A 219 -7.37 13.65 -3.00
N LEU A 220 -8.67 13.84 -3.22
CA LEU A 220 -9.61 14.38 -2.23
C LEU A 220 -10.26 13.32 -1.35
N ILE A 221 -10.21 12.07 -1.80
CA ILE A 221 -10.65 10.91 -1.03
C ILE A 221 -9.56 9.85 -1.02
N TYR A 222 -9.64 8.94 -0.06
CA TYR A 222 -8.86 7.72 -0.05
C TYR A 222 -9.77 6.51 0.20
N LEU A 223 -9.22 5.32 -0.08
CA LEU A 223 -9.96 4.07 -0.07
C LEU A 223 -9.44 3.17 1.03
N GLU A 224 -10.34 2.66 1.85
CA GLU A 224 -10.08 1.61 2.82
C GLU A 224 -10.66 0.28 2.32
N VAL A 225 -9.91 -0.80 2.55
CA VAL A 225 -10.28 -2.15 2.14
C VAL A 225 -10.56 -2.93 3.42
N PRO A 226 -11.81 -2.90 3.94
CA PRO A 226 -12.12 -3.42 5.26
C PRO A 226 -12.10 -4.95 5.28
N ILE A 227 -11.25 -5.53 6.12
CA ILE A 227 -11.16 -6.99 6.32
C ILE A 227 -11.59 -7.34 7.74
N GLU A 228 -12.57 -8.22 7.85
CA GLU A 228 -13.06 -8.76 9.12
C GLU A 228 -12.51 -10.17 9.36
N ASP A 229 -12.51 -10.62 10.62
CA ASP A 229 -12.01 -11.95 10.99
C ASP A 229 -12.79 -13.08 10.32
N SER A 230 -14.09 -12.88 10.09
CA SER A 230 -15.00 -13.84 9.48
C SER A 230 -14.89 -13.91 7.95
N ASN A 231 -14.11 -13.03 7.32
CA ASN A 231 -14.03 -12.98 5.87
C ASN A 231 -13.19 -14.15 5.33
N TYR A 232 -13.62 -14.69 4.19
CA TYR A 232 -12.89 -15.70 3.42
C TYR A 232 -12.26 -15.04 2.20
N ILE A 233 -11.03 -15.41 1.91
CA ILE A 233 -10.20 -14.77 0.89
C ILE A 233 -9.76 -15.83 -0.11
N VAL A 234 -9.86 -15.49 -1.39
CA VAL A 234 -9.44 -16.36 -2.49
C VAL A 234 -8.25 -15.71 -3.17
N VAL A 235 -7.15 -16.44 -3.27
CA VAL A 235 -5.99 -16.07 -4.09
C VAL A 235 -6.10 -16.87 -5.39
N PRO A 236 -6.28 -16.22 -6.56
CA PRO A 236 -6.27 -16.93 -7.83
C PRO A 236 -4.87 -17.54 -8.09
N PRO A 237 -4.77 -18.60 -8.93
CA PRO A 237 -3.48 -19.09 -9.37
C PRO A 237 -2.71 -17.93 -10.00
N LEU A 238 -1.58 -17.56 -9.39
CA LEU A 238 -0.73 -16.51 -9.96
C LEU A 238 0.19 -17.17 -10.99
N GLU A 239 -0.21 -17.12 -12.26
CA GLU A 239 0.70 -17.47 -13.35
C GLU A 239 1.84 -16.44 -13.37
N GLY A 240 3.10 -16.90 -13.33
CA GLY A 240 4.26 -16.03 -13.48
C GLY A 240 4.63 -15.15 -12.27
N PHE A 241 3.99 -15.26 -11.10
CA PHE A 241 4.43 -14.49 -9.94
C PHE A 241 5.81 -14.93 -9.44
N VAL A 242 6.81 -14.09 -9.67
CA VAL A 242 8.17 -14.34 -9.18
C VAL A 242 8.41 -13.57 -7.89
N MET A 243 8.66 -14.34 -6.84
CA MET A 243 9.06 -13.83 -5.54
C MET A 243 10.57 -13.52 -5.57
N ASN A 244 10.94 -12.27 -5.86
CA ASN A 244 12.35 -11.87 -5.68
C ASN A 244 12.81 -12.06 -4.24
N ARG A 245 14.11 -12.28 -4.09
CA ARG A 245 14.78 -12.43 -2.80
C ARG A 245 14.57 -11.18 -1.92
N VAL A 246 14.00 -11.39 -0.73
CA VAL A 246 13.68 -10.32 0.22
C VAL A 246 14.94 -9.55 0.65
N LEU A 247 14.92 -8.22 0.52
CA LEU A 247 16.02 -7.32 0.92
C LEU A 247 16.06 -7.02 2.44
N GLY A 248 15.41 -7.84 3.26
CA GLY A 248 15.35 -7.68 4.71
C GLY A 248 14.22 -6.79 5.25
N ASP A 249 13.19 -6.47 4.44
CA ASP A 249 11.96 -5.86 4.95
C ASP A 249 11.12 -6.90 5.72
N TYR A 250 10.84 -6.59 7.00
CA TYR A 250 9.99 -7.40 7.86
C TYR A 250 8.57 -7.51 7.31
N PHE A 251 8.03 -6.42 6.75
CA PHE A 251 6.65 -6.42 6.27
C PHE A 251 6.51 -7.28 5.00
N GLU A 252 7.40 -7.12 4.02
CA GLU A 252 7.43 -8.01 2.85
C GLU A 252 7.58 -9.50 3.22
N THR A 253 8.47 -9.83 4.17
CA THR A 253 8.61 -11.21 4.68
C THR A 253 7.29 -11.72 5.28
N LEU A 254 6.61 -10.89 6.06
CA LEU A 254 5.30 -11.20 6.64
C LEU A 254 4.25 -11.40 5.54
N LEU A 255 4.26 -10.56 4.51
CA LEU A 255 3.38 -10.68 3.36
C LEU A 255 3.60 -12.01 2.65
N TYR A 256 4.84 -12.46 2.43
CA TYR A 256 5.04 -13.77 1.81
C TYR A 256 4.53 -14.93 2.66
N LYS A 257 4.79 -14.89 3.96
CA LYS A 257 4.32 -15.92 4.89
C LYS A 257 2.79 -16.04 4.86
N ILE A 258 2.08 -14.91 4.88
CA ILE A 258 0.61 -14.92 4.83
C ILE A 258 0.13 -15.36 3.45
N PHE A 259 0.74 -14.85 2.38
CA PHE A 259 0.35 -15.12 1.00
C PHE A 259 0.32 -16.62 0.68
N VAL A 260 1.37 -17.36 1.04
CA VAL A 260 1.45 -18.83 0.81
C VAL A 260 0.56 -19.65 1.72
N SER A 261 0.00 -19.03 2.77
CA SER A 261 -0.82 -19.70 3.77
C SER A 261 -2.31 -19.43 3.60
N ILE A 262 -2.71 -18.50 2.73
CA ILE A 262 -4.12 -18.24 2.44
C ILE A 262 -4.70 -19.43 1.68
N ASP A 263 -5.82 -19.93 2.16
CA ASP A 263 -6.68 -20.87 1.45
C ASP A 263 -8.14 -20.38 1.49
N GLU A 264 -8.95 -20.86 0.55
CA GLU A 264 -10.33 -20.37 0.38
C GLU A 264 -11.34 -20.90 1.41
N HIS A 265 -10.91 -21.80 2.30
CA HIS A 265 -11.73 -22.47 3.30
C HIS A 265 -11.40 -22.04 4.74
N THR A 266 -10.34 -21.26 4.93
CA THR A 266 -9.93 -20.70 6.22
C THR A 266 -10.29 -19.21 6.29
N SER A 267 -10.94 -18.81 7.38
CA SER A 267 -11.24 -17.40 7.62
C SER A 267 -9.98 -16.61 8.02
N VAL A 268 -10.00 -15.28 7.85
CA VAL A 268 -8.87 -14.41 8.22
C VAL A 268 -8.47 -14.56 9.70
N GLY A 269 -9.44 -14.71 10.60
CA GLY A 269 -9.19 -14.89 12.04
C GLY A 269 -8.56 -16.25 12.38
N GLU A 270 -9.01 -17.32 11.72
CA GLU A 270 -8.40 -18.65 11.86
C GLU A 270 -6.97 -18.66 11.32
N LEU A 271 -6.74 -18.03 10.16
CA LEU A 271 -5.41 -17.90 9.56
C LEU A 271 -4.44 -17.19 10.52
N ALA A 272 -4.87 -16.09 11.16
CA ALA A 272 -4.06 -15.40 12.16
C ALA A 272 -3.68 -16.30 13.34
N SER A 273 -4.64 -17.11 13.81
CA SER A 273 -4.43 -18.06 14.91
C SER A 273 -3.47 -19.18 14.53
N VAL A 274 -3.59 -19.74 13.32
CA VAL A 274 -2.70 -20.80 12.82
C VAL A 274 -1.27 -20.27 12.66
N LEU A 275 -1.11 -19.07 12.10
CA LEU A 275 0.22 -18.49 11.88
C LEU A 275 0.87 -17.89 13.14
N GLN A 276 0.11 -17.79 14.24
CA GLN A 276 0.49 -17.12 15.49
C GLN A 276 0.94 -15.67 15.23
N ILE A 277 0.16 -14.97 14.40
CA ILE A 277 0.38 -13.58 14.03
C ILE A 277 -0.80 -12.77 14.56
N ASP A 278 -0.53 -11.55 15.00
CA ASP A 278 -1.59 -10.60 15.38
C ASP A 278 -2.64 -10.46 14.26
N ALA A 279 -3.92 -10.59 14.62
CA ALA A 279 -5.02 -10.61 13.66
C ALA A 279 -5.10 -9.31 12.84
N GLN A 280 -4.77 -8.16 13.44
CA GLN A 280 -4.76 -6.90 12.70
C GLN A 280 -3.65 -6.88 11.63
N SER A 281 -2.51 -7.48 11.90
CA SER A 281 -1.42 -7.61 10.93
C SER A 281 -1.83 -8.47 9.73
N VAL A 282 -2.56 -9.57 9.97
CA VAL A 282 -3.12 -10.41 8.88
C VAL A 282 -4.19 -9.65 8.09
N LYS A 283 -5.10 -8.93 8.75
CA LYS A 283 -6.09 -8.07 8.08
C LYS A 283 -5.44 -7.02 7.19
N ASN A 284 -4.37 -6.38 7.66
CA ASN A 284 -3.64 -5.37 6.89
C ASN A 284 -3.00 -5.99 5.63
N ALA A 285 -2.41 -7.18 5.76
CA ALA A 285 -1.83 -7.91 4.63
C ALA A 285 -2.90 -8.32 3.60
N VAL A 286 -4.02 -8.89 4.05
CA VAL A 286 -5.14 -9.28 3.19
C VAL A 286 -5.76 -8.06 2.49
N SER A 287 -5.94 -6.95 3.22
CA SER A 287 -6.38 -5.68 2.67
C SER A 287 -5.46 -5.22 1.53
N LEU A 288 -4.15 -5.37 1.71
CA LEU A 288 -3.18 -5.05 0.67
C LEU A 288 -3.30 -5.99 -0.54
N TYR A 289 -3.39 -7.31 -0.35
CA TYR A 289 -3.55 -8.22 -1.49
C TYR A 289 -4.82 -7.93 -2.30
N CYS A 290 -5.93 -7.64 -1.63
CA CYS A 290 -7.16 -7.22 -2.30
C CYS A 290 -6.99 -5.90 -3.07
N ARG A 291 -6.24 -4.94 -2.50
CA ARG A 291 -5.93 -3.69 -3.17
C ARG A 291 -5.05 -3.87 -4.41
N LEU A 292 -4.07 -4.78 -4.34
CA LEU A 292 -3.15 -5.10 -5.42
C LEU A 292 -3.76 -6.05 -6.46
N GLY A 293 -4.95 -6.59 -6.21
CA GLY A 293 -5.59 -7.57 -7.09
C GLY A 293 -5.14 -9.01 -6.86
N PHE A 294 -4.12 -9.26 -6.03
CA PHE A 294 -3.63 -10.62 -5.72
C PHE A 294 -4.62 -11.50 -4.97
N ALA A 295 -5.63 -10.92 -4.35
CA ALA A 295 -6.66 -11.67 -3.65
C ALA A 295 -8.03 -11.04 -3.83
N ARG A 296 -9.08 -11.84 -3.72
CA ARG A 296 -10.46 -11.36 -3.72
C ARG A 296 -11.18 -11.83 -2.46
N LYS A 297 -11.96 -10.94 -1.85
CA LYS A 297 -12.92 -11.33 -0.82
C LYS A 297 -13.96 -12.24 -1.46
N LYS A 298 -14.22 -13.40 -0.86
CA LYS A 298 -15.30 -14.31 -1.27
C LYS A 298 -16.62 -13.63 -0.92
N CYS A 299 -17.10 -12.78 -1.83
CA CYS A 299 -18.23 -11.89 -1.58
C CYS A 299 -19.57 -12.59 -1.78
N THR A 300 -20.47 -12.42 -0.81
CA THR A 300 -21.90 -12.76 -0.85
C THR A 300 -22.79 -11.55 -1.16
N ASP A 301 -22.26 -10.33 -1.03
CA ASP A 301 -23.07 -9.10 -0.94
C ASP A 301 -23.13 -8.36 -2.29
N ALA A 302 -23.74 -9.02 -3.28
CA ALA A 302 -23.97 -8.46 -4.61
C ALA A 302 -25.23 -7.57 -4.69
N GLU A 303 -26.02 -7.54 -3.63
CA GLU A 303 -27.31 -6.84 -3.62
C GLU A 303 -27.12 -5.42 -3.06
N ASP A 304 -27.73 -4.44 -3.73
CA ASP A 304 -27.72 -2.99 -3.39
C ASP A 304 -26.50 -2.14 -3.80
N CYS A 305 -25.92 -2.39 -4.99
CA CYS A 305 -24.98 -1.43 -5.59
C CYS A 305 -25.67 -0.36 -6.46
N HIS A 306 -25.13 0.86 -6.43
CA HIS A 306 -25.53 1.98 -7.28
C HIS A 306 -25.47 1.56 -8.77
N PRO A 307 -26.39 2.04 -9.63
CA PRO A 307 -26.52 1.55 -11.01
C PRO A 307 -25.23 1.62 -11.84
N SER A 308 -24.34 2.59 -11.55
CA SER A 308 -23.03 2.74 -12.21
C SER A 308 -22.08 1.55 -12.02
N TRP A 309 -22.32 0.68 -11.05
CA TRP A 309 -21.51 -0.51 -10.76
C TRP A 309 -21.97 -1.74 -11.54
N LYS A 310 -23.18 -1.73 -12.09
CA LYS A 310 -23.68 -2.85 -12.90
C LYS A 310 -22.88 -2.90 -14.20
N PRO A 311 -22.31 -4.05 -14.58
CA PRO A 311 -21.57 -4.15 -15.83
C PRO A 311 -22.50 -3.79 -17.00
N SER A 312 -22.04 -2.87 -17.86
CA SER A 312 -22.74 -2.56 -19.10
C SER A 312 -23.00 -3.87 -19.86
N ARG A 313 -24.20 -4.05 -20.42
CA ARG A 313 -24.67 -5.30 -21.07
C ARG A 313 -23.68 -5.88 -22.12
N ASN A 314 -22.80 -5.06 -22.68
CA ASN A 314 -21.72 -5.46 -23.60
C ASN A 314 -20.50 -6.14 -22.95
N LYS A 315 -20.22 -5.91 -21.65
CA LYS A 315 -19.12 -6.56 -20.91
C LYS A 315 -19.49 -7.99 -20.45
N LEU A 316 -20.75 -8.22 -20.12
CA LEU A 316 -21.28 -9.54 -19.71
C LEU A 316 -21.14 -10.61 -20.81
N LEU A 317 -21.30 -10.22 -22.08
CA LEU A 317 -21.10 -11.11 -23.22
C LEU A 317 -19.62 -11.47 -23.45
N ARG A 318 -18.68 -10.66 -22.94
CA ARG A 318 -17.23 -10.87 -23.10
C ARG A 318 -16.65 -11.68 -21.93
N SER A 319 -17.23 -11.56 -20.73
CA SER A 319 -16.84 -12.33 -19.53
C SER A 319 -17.38 -13.77 -19.51
N MET A 320 -18.28 -14.14 -20.42
CA MET A 320 -18.79 -15.51 -20.59
C MET A 320 -17.96 -16.35 -21.58
N SER A 321 -16.92 -15.76 -22.19
CA SER A 321 -15.91 -16.51 -22.94
C SER A 321 -14.84 -17.06 -21.97
N PRO A 322 -14.29 -18.26 -22.20
CA PRO A 322 -13.30 -18.88 -21.31
C PRO A 322 -11.99 -18.08 -21.13
N GLU A 323 -11.80 -17.00 -21.89
CA GLU A 323 -10.59 -16.17 -21.94
C GLU A 323 -10.71 -14.87 -21.11
N GLY A 324 -11.77 -14.72 -20.31
CA GLY A 324 -12.05 -13.50 -19.55
C GLY A 324 -11.26 -13.35 -18.24
N ALA A 325 -9.93 -13.37 -18.28
CA ALA A 325 -9.14 -12.88 -17.16
C ALA A 325 -9.25 -11.34 -17.07
N ASP A 326 -9.33 -10.81 -15.85
CA ASP A 326 -9.36 -9.37 -15.62
C ASP A 326 -8.08 -8.74 -16.19
N PRO A 327 -8.14 -7.78 -17.12
CA PRO A 327 -6.95 -7.22 -17.76
C PRO A 327 -5.90 -6.71 -16.76
N CYS A 328 -6.35 -6.25 -15.60
CA CYS A 328 -5.47 -5.76 -14.54
C CYS A 328 -4.70 -6.88 -13.82
N LEU A 329 -5.27 -8.10 -13.77
CA LEU A 329 -4.58 -9.29 -13.26
C LEU A 329 -3.56 -9.83 -14.27
N LEU A 330 -3.86 -9.77 -15.56
CA LEU A 330 -2.96 -10.17 -16.65
C LEU A 330 -1.75 -9.23 -16.74
N ASP A 331 -1.98 -7.91 -16.71
CA ASP A 331 -0.88 -6.93 -16.79
C ASP A 331 0.03 -6.99 -15.55
N LEU A 332 -0.50 -7.33 -14.37
CA LEU A 332 0.31 -7.50 -13.15
C LEU A 332 1.04 -8.86 -13.12
N SER A 333 0.41 -9.94 -13.60
CA SER A 333 1.07 -11.24 -13.71
C SER A 333 2.21 -11.19 -14.72
N ASP A 334 2.00 -10.52 -15.86
CA ASP A 334 3.03 -10.34 -16.89
C ASP A 334 4.18 -9.48 -16.37
N ALA A 335 3.89 -8.37 -15.67
CA ALA A 335 4.92 -7.53 -15.06
C ALA A 335 5.75 -8.26 -13.98
N LEU A 336 5.14 -9.20 -13.23
CA LEU A 336 5.82 -10.00 -12.22
C LEU A 336 6.56 -11.21 -12.81
N ALA A 337 6.10 -11.72 -13.96
CA ALA A 337 6.78 -12.76 -14.73
C ALA A 337 8.04 -12.22 -15.42
N GLU A 338 7.98 -11.00 -15.95
CA GLU A 338 9.12 -10.32 -16.57
C GLU A 338 10.28 -10.09 -15.58
N ILE A 339 9.97 -9.90 -14.30
CA ILE A 339 10.97 -9.74 -13.24
C ILE A 339 11.75 -11.04 -12.98
N GLY A 340 11.14 -12.21 -13.17
CA GLY A 340 11.80 -13.50 -12.92
C GLY A 340 12.48 -14.18 -14.11
N ALA A 341 12.15 -13.78 -15.33
CA ALA A 341 12.57 -14.49 -16.54
C ALA A 341 14.08 -14.36 -16.89
N GLU A 342 14.86 -13.52 -16.18
CA GLU A 342 16.30 -13.33 -16.47
C GLU A 342 17.26 -14.04 -15.49
N GLU A 343 16.79 -14.71 -14.43
CA GLU A 343 17.69 -15.53 -13.58
C GLU A 343 18.07 -16.89 -14.21
N GLU A 344 17.45 -17.28 -15.34
CA GLU A 344 17.72 -18.56 -16.03
C GLU A 344 18.56 -18.46 -17.32
N LYS A 345 19.36 -17.41 -17.51
CA LYS A 345 20.44 -17.47 -18.52
C LYS A 345 21.77 -17.81 -17.85
N PRO A 346 22.25 -19.07 -17.92
CA PRO A 346 23.63 -19.35 -17.59
C PRO A 346 24.52 -18.54 -18.55
N ALA A 347 25.44 -17.78 -17.98
CA ALA A 347 26.51 -17.14 -18.74
C ALA A 347 27.23 -18.21 -19.56
N ALA A 348 27.16 -18.10 -20.88
CA ALA A 348 28.00 -18.81 -21.82
C ALA A 348 29.20 -17.93 -22.19
#